data_AF-E9AZG2-F1
#
_entry.id   AF-E9AZG2-F1
#
_cell.length_a   1.000
_cell.length_b   1.000
_cell.length_c   1.000
_cell.angle_alpha   90.00
_cell.angle_beta   90.00
_cell.angle_gamma   90.00
#
_symmetry.space_group_name_H-M   'P 1'
#
loop_
_entity.id
_entity.type
_entity.pdbx_description
1 polymer ?
#
loop_
_entity_poly.entity_id
_entity_poly.type
_entity_poly.pdbx_seq_one_letter_code
_entity_poly.pdbx_strand_id
1 'polypeptide(L)'
;MRRVFSSTLRGCHYRWLTLRPQSTVNPVRYPLGYVPVDGSESIDSVYALLKQGHFVAPLNRIEMIHKVSVGTRALCRSEYPVVSAQDVLTLHLREKEILGRVLIRRDFWTLDDFNDAELNQSFGVQNLYFDNYKWSQVLWRRFQAYVEEYFPVSEHTHLLYSEYVQLVRSFSSFEQGTLVKPALPKSVRLHLPYGALLPSKFTQEPILLLKNWLHNFRGPLMLHKALVLNACSGVLAFATKVCHVPMVRGVDSRPRFIEACRKNAARSPKLANVSFQVAEMFPEVPDEMKDGPRKGKYDLVIFYPDEEIVSALWDGENDAFAPTAQGYAGKLEEFFEKVTPHLTENGVIAVCCTNIHALLFPDYPHPVEYEVKINRRFVILDYYDAPARFSGNIRTKYLEPAIECHPELKKKLRSELWILHKTESIGHFGFIHGIPGAKPPSMEKWRTKNMGLERQKALKEHVRLMGGDWGNYKSRLIRMLQEQTDEPEDDVAEAVRMTLDPTYPAILAERARKAVEVREKEREEFHRSVVVEYGDRSPRETFRRRNVSS
;
A
#
# COMPACT_ATOMS: atom_id res chain seq x y z
N MET A 1 40.52 20.27 -26.52
CA MET A 1 39.97 19.31 -25.55
C MET A 1 38.54 19.71 -25.18
N ARG A 2 37.54 19.24 -25.92
CA ARG A 2 36.11 19.39 -25.62
C ARG A 2 35.60 18.03 -25.17
N ARG A 3 35.13 17.92 -23.92
CA ARG A 3 34.44 16.72 -23.43
C ARG A 3 33.05 16.69 -24.04
N VAL A 4 32.85 15.71 -24.92
CA VAL A 4 31.56 15.35 -25.51
C VAL A 4 30.69 14.76 -24.41
N PHE A 5 29.45 15.23 -24.37
CA PHE A 5 28.36 14.74 -23.53
C PHE A 5 28.20 13.22 -23.69
N SER A 6 28.43 12.46 -22.61
CA SER A 6 27.89 11.11 -22.51
C SER A 6 26.41 11.23 -22.12
N SER A 7 25.56 11.19 -23.15
CA SER A 7 24.13 10.95 -23.06
C SER A 7 23.89 9.57 -22.44
N THR A 8 23.62 9.53 -21.14
CA THR A 8 22.86 8.42 -20.55
C THR A 8 21.39 8.70 -20.84
N LEU A 9 20.81 7.82 -21.66
CA LEU A 9 19.41 7.80 -22.05
C LEU A 9 18.52 7.80 -20.80
N ARG A 10 18.12 8.99 -20.35
CA ARG A 10 17.02 9.18 -19.41
C ARG A 10 15.72 8.98 -20.18
N GLY A 11 15.27 7.74 -20.24
CA GLY A 11 13.91 7.41 -20.66
C GLY A 11 12.92 7.94 -19.63
N CYS A 12 12.58 9.23 -19.69
CA CYS A 12 11.28 9.65 -19.20
C CYS A 12 10.27 9.04 -20.18
N HIS A 13 9.60 7.97 -19.78
CA HIS A 13 8.42 7.49 -20.50
C HIS A 13 7.32 8.55 -20.40
N TYR A 14 7.37 9.56 -21.28
CA TYR A 14 6.25 10.45 -21.50
C TYR A 14 5.20 9.67 -22.27
N ARG A 15 3.99 9.57 -21.72
CA ARG A 15 2.84 9.04 -22.47
C ARG A 15 2.55 10.02 -23.58
N TRP A 16 2.53 9.61 -24.84
CA TRP A 16 2.09 10.44 -25.97
C TRP A 16 0.61 10.23 -26.24
N LEU A 17 -0.14 11.31 -26.40
CA LEU A 17 -1.55 11.25 -26.80
C LEU A 17 -1.79 12.10 -28.04
N THR A 18 -1.71 11.43 -29.18
CA THR A 18 -2.15 11.96 -30.47
C THR A 18 -3.12 10.96 -31.08
N LEU A 19 -4.32 11.43 -31.39
CA LEU A 19 -5.35 10.57 -31.98
C LEU A 19 -4.90 10.10 -33.36
N ARG A 20 -5.20 8.84 -33.68
CA ARG A 20 -5.04 8.27 -35.02
C ARG A 20 -6.43 8.10 -35.64
N PRO A 21 -6.93 9.08 -36.42
CA PRO A 21 -8.32 9.09 -36.89
C PRO A 21 -8.71 7.82 -37.65
N GLN A 22 -7.80 7.26 -38.44
CA GLN A 22 -8.01 6.03 -39.22
C GLN A 22 -8.39 4.81 -38.38
N SER A 23 -8.07 4.81 -37.09
CA SER A 23 -8.37 3.71 -36.15
C SER A 23 -9.56 4.03 -35.23
N THR A 24 -10.31 5.09 -35.52
CA THR A 24 -11.49 5.50 -34.74
C THR A 24 -12.78 4.93 -35.35
N VAL A 25 -13.88 4.98 -34.58
CA VAL A 25 -15.15 4.32 -34.92
C VAL A 25 -15.76 4.82 -36.24
N ASN A 26 -15.64 6.13 -36.55
CA ASN A 26 -16.20 6.71 -37.78
C ASN A 26 -15.32 7.84 -38.33
N PRO A 27 -14.25 7.50 -39.05
CA PRO A 27 -13.30 8.49 -39.58
C PRO A 27 -13.87 9.34 -40.72
N VAL A 28 -14.91 8.87 -41.41
CA VAL A 28 -15.53 9.60 -42.53
C VAL A 28 -16.36 10.77 -42.00
N ARG A 29 -17.17 10.52 -40.95
CA ARG A 29 -17.99 11.56 -40.31
C ARG A 29 -17.17 12.47 -39.40
N TYR A 30 -16.16 11.92 -38.74
CA TYR A 30 -15.31 12.64 -37.79
C TYR A 30 -13.83 12.50 -38.18
N PRO A 31 -13.35 13.28 -39.17
CA PRO A 31 -12.00 13.13 -39.72
C PRO A 31 -10.88 13.49 -38.73
N LEU A 32 -11.19 14.25 -37.68
CA LEU A 32 -10.25 14.57 -36.59
C LEU A 32 -10.11 13.43 -35.55
N GLY A 33 -10.89 12.37 -35.68
CA GLY A 33 -10.86 11.20 -34.78
C GLY A 33 -11.61 11.37 -33.47
N TYR A 34 -12.32 12.49 -33.26
CA TYR A 34 -13.18 12.74 -32.11
C TYR A 34 -14.48 13.44 -32.52
N VAL A 35 -15.50 13.33 -31.68
CA VAL A 35 -16.77 14.04 -31.79
C VAL A 35 -16.67 15.35 -31.02
N PRO A 36 -16.74 16.52 -31.68
CA PRO A 36 -16.78 17.81 -30.99
C PRO A 36 -18.12 17.97 -30.28
N VAL A 37 -18.10 18.45 -29.03
CA VAL A 37 -19.31 18.79 -28.27
C VAL A 37 -19.41 20.30 -28.05
N ASP A 38 -20.56 20.87 -28.37
CA ASP A 38 -20.86 22.29 -28.20
C ASP A 38 -21.85 22.56 -27.04
N GLY A 39 -22.44 21.50 -26.47
CA GLY A 39 -23.38 21.59 -25.35
C GLY A 39 -24.84 21.53 -25.75
N SER A 40 -25.14 21.38 -27.05
CA SER A 40 -26.49 21.14 -27.54
C SER A 40 -26.96 19.71 -27.27
N GLU A 41 -26.04 18.76 -27.12
CA GLU A 41 -26.35 17.35 -26.91
C GLU A 41 -26.67 17.02 -25.46
N SER A 42 -27.61 16.09 -25.26
CA SER A 42 -27.86 15.53 -23.93
C SER A 42 -26.67 14.68 -23.45
N ILE A 43 -26.43 14.66 -22.13
CA ILE A 43 -25.36 13.85 -21.54
C ILE A 43 -25.56 12.35 -21.83
N ASP A 44 -26.80 11.87 -21.89
CA ASP A 44 -27.11 10.47 -22.23
C ASP A 44 -26.66 10.12 -23.66
N SER A 45 -26.89 11.03 -24.61
CA SER A 45 -26.42 10.87 -26.00
C SER A 45 -24.89 10.81 -26.08
N VAL A 46 -24.20 11.69 -25.35
CA VAL A 46 -22.74 11.70 -25.28
C VAL A 46 -22.22 10.42 -24.59
N TYR A 47 -22.90 9.96 -23.54
CA TYR A 47 -22.55 8.73 -22.85
C TYR A 47 -22.66 7.50 -23.77
N ALA A 48 -23.71 7.43 -24.60
CA ALA A 48 -23.85 6.38 -25.61
C ALA A 48 -22.69 6.38 -26.62
N LEU A 49 -22.25 7.56 -27.08
CA LEU A 49 -21.09 7.68 -27.97
C LEU A 49 -19.80 7.17 -27.31
N LEU A 50 -19.55 7.53 -26.05
CA LEU A 50 -18.39 7.06 -25.29
C LEU A 50 -18.41 5.53 -25.14
N LYS A 51 -19.56 4.93 -24.84
CA LYS A 51 -19.73 3.46 -24.77
C LYS A 51 -19.47 2.76 -26.09
N GLN A 52 -19.83 3.38 -27.22
CA GLN A 52 -19.54 2.87 -28.57
C GLN A 52 -18.06 3.01 -28.95
N GLY A 53 -17.26 3.70 -28.15
CA GLY A 53 -15.82 3.85 -28.36
C GLY A 53 -15.39 5.17 -28.98
N HIS A 54 -16.30 6.14 -29.18
CA HIS A 54 -15.95 7.45 -29.70
C HIS A 54 -15.16 8.27 -28.67
N PHE A 55 -14.16 9.02 -29.14
CA PHE A 55 -13.55 10.10 -28.37
C PHE A 55 -14.42 11.36 -28.44
N VAL A 56 -14.47 12.12 -27.36
CA VAL A 56 -15.24 13.36 -27.26
C VAL A 56 -14.36 14.49 -26.74
N ALA A 57 -14.41 15.67 -27.36
CA ALA A 57 -13.65 16.85 -26.94
C ALA A 57 -14.49 18.13 -27.09
N PRO A 58 -14.27 19.17 -26.26
CA PRO A 58 -15.02 20.42 -26.35
C PRO A 58 -14.70 21.18 -27.62
N LEU A 59 -15.72 21.81 -28.22
CA LEU A 59 -15.53 22.73 -29.34
C LEU A 59 -15.06 24.11 -28.86
N ASN A 60 -15.82 24.74 -27.94
CA ASN A 60 -15.62 26.15 -27.56
C ASN A 60 -15.28 26.36 -26.08
N ARG A 61 -15.84 25.54 -25.17
CA ARG A 61 -15.81 25.80 -23.71
C ARG A 61 -15.40 24.59 -22.89
N ILE A 62 -14.59 24.84 -21.86
CA ILE A 62 -14.20 23.87 -20.82
C ILE A 62 -15.43 23.40 -20.02
N GLU A 63 -16.40 24.29 -19.80
CA GLU A 63 -17.65 23.96 -19.12
C GLU A 63 -18.37 22.75 -19.73
N MET A 64 -18.39 22.63 -21.05
CA MET A 64 -19.10 21.54 -21.73
C MET A 64 -18.45 20.19 -21.42
N ILE A 65 -17.12 20.10 -21.56
CA ILE A 65 -16.43 18.85 -21.27
C ILE A 65 -16.42 18.53 -19.77
N HIS A 66 -16.46 19.54 -18.91
CA HIS A 66 -16.63 19.35 -17.46
C HIS A 66 -17.97 18.67 -17.15
N LYS A 67 -19.07 19.20 -17.71
CA LYS A 67 -20.41 18.62 -17.58
C LYS A 67 -20.47 17.19 -18.11
N VAL A 68 -19.87 16.94 -19.28
CA VAL A 68 -19.74 15.58 -19.85
C VAL A 68 -18.98 14.67 -18.89
N SER A 69 -17.82 15.08 -18.38
CA SER A 69 -17.02 14.24 -17.47
C SER A 69 -17.76 13.88 -16.18
N VAL A 70 -18.47 14.83 -15.58
CA VAL A 70 -19.24 14.60 -14.34
C VAL A 70 -20.49 13.76 -14.62
N GLY A 71 -21.26 14.12 -15.63
CA GLY A 71 -22.52 13.48 -15.97
C GLY A 71 -22.34 12.04 -16.45
N THR A 72 -21.37 11.78 -17.32
CA THR A 72 -21.09 10.42 -17.81
C THR A 72 -20.59 9.49 -16.70
N ARG A 73 -19.85 10.03 -15.71
CA ARG A 73 -19.50 9.28 -14.51
C ARG A 73 -20.74 8.92 -13.68
N ALA A 74 -21.66 9.85 -13.49
CA ALA A 74 -22.90 9.60 -12.76
C ALA A 74 -23.78 8.53 -13.46
N LEU A 75 -23.88 8.60 -14.79
CA LEU A 75 -24.59 7.59 -15.58
C LEU A 75 -23.92 6.22 -15.50
N CYS A 76 -22.58 6.16 -15.58
CA CYS A 76 -21.83 4.93 -15.42
C CYS A 76 -22.11 4.25 -14.07
N ARG A 77 -22.12 5.02 -12.98
CA ARG A 77 -22.47 4.51 -11.64
C ARG A 77 -23.91 4.04 -11.52
N SER A 78 -24.81 4.66 -12.29
CA SER A 78 -26.22 4.28 -12.31
C SER A 78 -26.44 2.99 -13.11
N GLU A 79 -25.69 2.77 -14.18
CA GLU A 79 -25.72 1.55 -15.00
C GLU A 79 -25.02 0.37 -14.32
N TYR A 80 -23.93 0.64 -13.58
CA TYR A 80 -23.15 -0.37 -12.86
C TYR A 80 -23.18 -0.11 -11.33
N PRO A 81 -24.32 -0.35 -10.65
CA PRO A 81 -24.43 -0.10 -9.22
C PRO A 81 -23.56 -1.07 -8.41
N VAL A 82 -22.91 -0.55 -7.37
CA VAL A 82 -22.06 -1.36 -6.49
C VAL A 82 -22.91 -2.07 -5.42
N VAL A 83 -23.14 -3.37 -5.59
CA VAL A 83 -23.88 -4.20 -4.62
C VAL A 83 -22.93 -5.13 -3.85
N SER A 84 -21.87 -5.58 -4.50
CA SER A 84 -20.85 -6.48 -4.00
C SER A 84 -19.43 -5.92 -4.20
N ALA A 85 -18.41 -6.58 -3.63
CA ALA A 85 -17.02 -6.19 -3.82
C ALA A 85 -16.57 -6.32 -5.29
N GLN A 86 -17.10 -7.30 -6.04
CA GLN A 86 -16.76 -7.49 -7.45
C GLN A 86 -17.30 -6.36 -8.34
N ASP A 87 -18.45 -5.79 -7.98
CA ASP A 87 -19.05 -4.68 -8.72
C ASP A 87 -18.18 -3.42 -8.63
N VAL A 88 -17.43 -3.24 -7.53
CA VAL A 88 -16.46 -2.15 -7.39
C VAL A 88 -15.41 -2.20 -8.50
N LEU A 89 -14.92 -3.40 -8.83
CA LEU A 89 -13.88 -3.62 -9.83
C LEU A 89 -14.44 -3.39 -11.23
N THR A 90 -15.64 -3.93 -11.49
CA THR A 90 -16.36 -3.74 -12.75
C THR A 90 -16.63 -2.25 -13.00
N LEU A 91 -17.17 -1.53 -12.02
CA LEU A 91 -17.42 -0.10 -12.10
C LEU A 91 -16.12 0.68 -12.33
N HIS A 92 -15.05 0.38 -11.59
CA HIS A 92 -13.75 1.05 -11.74
C HIS A 92 -13.21 0.92 -13.16
N LEU A 93 -13.31 -0.28 -13.76
CA LEU A 93 -12.88 -0.55 -15.13
C LEU A 93 -13.74 0.20 -16.14
N ARG A 94 -15.07 0.18 -15.99
CA ARG A 94 -15.98 0.90 -16.87
C ARG A 94 -15.80 2.41 -16.77
N GLU A 95 -15.62 2.96 -15.56
CA GLU A 95 -15.30 4.39 -15.40
C GLU A 95 -13.96 4.74 -16.05
N LYS A 96 -12.91 3.93 -15.85
CA LYS A 96 -11.59 4.15 -16.45
C LYS A 96 -11.67 4.14 -17.97
N GLU A 97 -12.41 3.19 -18.52
CA GLU A 97 -12.66 3.04 -19.94
C GLU A 97 -13.38 4.29 -20.51
N ILE A 98 -14.51 4.67 -19.92
CA ILE A 98 -15.33 5.79 -20.39
C ILE A 98 -14.60 7.13 -20.26
N LEU A 99 -13.99 7.39 -19.10
CA LEU A 99 -13.25 8.62 -18.86
C LEU A 99 -11.95 8.70 -19.69
N GLY A 100 -11.40 7.56 -20.11
CA GLY A 100 -10.29 7.48 -21.03
C GLY A 100 -10.58 8.00 -22.44
N ARG A 101 -11.85 8.29 -22.75
CA ARG A 101 -12.31 8.84 -24.05
C ARG A 101 -12.78 10.29 -23.97
N VAL A 102 -12.82 10.87 -22.78
CA VAL A 102 -13.19 12.28 -22.55
C VAL A 102 -11.92 13.13 -22.61
N LEU A 103 -11.80 13.92 -23.68
CA LEU A 103 -10.60 14.66 -24.03
C LEU A 103 -10.79 16.16 -23.88
N ILE A 104 -9.68 16.87 -23.75
CA ILE A 104 -9.58 18.32 -23.94
C ILE A 104 -8.41 18.61 -24.88
N ARG A 105 -8.56 19.63 -25.72
CA ARG A 105 -7.47 20.07 -26.62
C ARG A 105 -6.24 20.52 -25.81
N ARG A 106 -5.04 20.27 -26.34
CA ARG A 106 -3.79 20.58 -25.64
C ARG A 106 -3.59 22.09 -25.45
N ASP A 107 -4.00 22.89 -26.41
CA ASP A 107 -4.00 24.35 -26.39
C ASP A 107 -5.29 24.90 -25.76
N PHE A 108 -5.66 24.39 -24.58
CA PHE A 108 -6.88 24.72 -23.85
C PHE A 108 -7.03 26.21 -23.51
N TRP A 109 -5.96 27.01 -23.58
CA TRP A 109 -6.02 28.47 -23.42
C TRP A 109 -6.76 29.20 -24.54
N THR A 110 -7.04 28.51 -25.64
CA THR A 110 -7.85 29.03 -26.75
C THR A 110 -9.36 28.89 -26.51
N LEU A 111 -9.78 28.19 -25.46
CA LEU A 111 -11.18 28.02 -25.10
C LEU A 111 -11.71 29.27 -24.40
N ASP A 112 -12.94 29.68 -24.73
CA ASP A 112 -13.51 30.98 -24.36
C ASP A 112 -13.51 31.24 -22.85
N ASP A 113 -13.74 30.18 -22.07
CA ASP A 113 -13.93 30.23 -20.62
C ASP A 113 -12.65 29.86 -19.84
N PHE A 114 -11.50 29.70 -20.50
CA PHE A 114 -10.23 29.40 -19.80
C PHE A 114 -9.74 30.58 -18.96
N ASN A 115 -9.78 31.79 -19.53
CA ASN A 115 -9.40 33.00 -18.82
C ASN A 115 -9.87 34.28 -19.52
N ASP A 116 -10.63 35.11 -18.79
CA ASP A 116 -10.95 36.48 -19.16
C ASP A 116 -10.19 37.45 -18.26
N ALA A 117 -9.22 38.17 -18.84
CA ALA A 117 -8.38 39.11 -18.11
C ALA A 117 -9.07 40.46 -17.79
N GLU A 118 -10.13 40.81 -18.52
CA GLU A 118 -10.87 42.06 -18.32
C GLU A 118 -11.91 41.88 -17.21
N LEU A 119 -12.69 40.81 -17.28
CA LEU A 119 -13.72 40.51 -16.29
C LEU A 119 -13.18 39.77 -15.07
N ASN A 120 -11.93 39.28 -15.12
CA ASN A 120 -11.33 38.39 -14.12
C ASN A 120 -12.23 37.16 -13.86
N GLN A 121 -12.74 36.58 -14.95
CA GLN A 121 -13.61 35.41 -14.91
C GLN A 121 -12.93 34.24 -15.61
N SER A 122 -13.17 33.04 -15.09
CA SER A 122 -12.79 31.80 -15.75
C SER A 122 -13.70 30.68 -15.29
N PHE A 123 -13.78 29.60 -16.06
CA PHE A 123 -14.44 28.37 -15.68
C PHE A 123 -13.42 27.27 -15.41
N GLY A 124 -13.61 26.55 -14.30
CA GLY A 124 -12.88 25.32 -14.01
C GLY A 124 -12.49 25.18 -12.55
N VAL A 125 -11.77 24.09 -12.26
CA VAL A 125 -11.41 23.70 -10.89
C VAL A 125 -10.37 24.65 -10.26
N GLN A 126 -9.68 25.47 -11.05
CA GLN A 126 -8.70 26.45 -10.57
C GLN A 126 -9.32 27.47 -9.60
N ASN A 127 -10.59 27.83 -9.78
CA ASN A 127 -11.29 28.81 -8.93
C ASN A 127 -11.49 28.30 -7.49
N LEU A 128 -11.37 26.99 -7.25
CA LEU A 128 -11.38 26.41 -5.91
C LEU A 128 -10.05 26.61 -5.16
N TYR A 129 -8.97 26.89 -5.89
CA TYR A 129 -7.61 26.91 -5.38
C TYR A 129 -6.95 28.28 -5.42
N PHE A 130 -7.34 29.10 -6.39
CA PHE A 130 -6.73 30.39 -6.66
C PHE A 130 -7.79 31.47 -6.66
N ASP A 131 -7.37 32.65 -6.26
CA ASP A 131 -8.15 33.86 -6.41
C ASP A 131 -8.30 34.22 -7.90
N ASN A 132 -9.51 34.65 -8.29
CA ASN A 132 -9.86 34.92 -9.69
C ASN A 132 -8.93 35.98 -10.31
N TYR A 133 -8.64 37.06 -9.59
CA TYR A 133 -7.74 38.10 -10.08
C TYR A 133 -6.32 37.55 -10.28
N LYS A 134 -5.80 36.78 -9.30
CA LYS A 134 -4.47 36.15 -9.44
C LYS A 134 -4.41 35.19 -10.63
N TRP A 135 -5.46 34.41 -10.85
CA TRP A 135 -5.56 33.52 -11.99
C TRP A 135 -5.49 34.31 -13.30
N SER A 136 -6.39 35.28 -13.44
CA SER A 136 -6.60 35.98 -14.69
C SER A 136 -5.48 36.90 -15.12
N GLN A 137 -4.71 37.41 -14.17
CA GLN A 137 -3.60 38.32 -14.45
C GLN A 137 -2.27 37.58 -14.68
N VAL A 138 -1.95 36.54 -13.89
CA VAL A 138 -0.57 35.98 -13.87
C VAL A 138 -0.54 34.46 -13.93
N LEU A 139 -1.40 33.77 -13.17
CA LEU A 139 -1.21 32.32 -12.99
C LEU A 139 -1.57 31.50 -14.22
N TRP A 140 -2.46 31.97 -15.10
CA TRP A 140 -2.81 31.23 -16.33
C TRP A 140 -1.60 30.97 -17.24
N ARG A 141 -0.68 31.95 -17.38
CA ARG A 141 0.58 31.78 -18.14
C ARG A 141 1.57 30.85 -17.44
N ARG A 142 1.66 30.95 -16.12
CA ARG A 142 2.52 30.05 -15.31
C ARG A 142 2.00 28.61 -15.38
N PHE A 143 0.67 28.44 -15.40
CA PHE A 143 0.04 27.15 -15.60
C PHE A 143 0.34 26.59 -16.99
N GLN A 144 0.27 27.41 -18.05
CA GLN A 144 0.67 26.99 -19.40
C GLN A 144 2.11 26.45 -19.43
N ALA A 145 3.06 27.20 -18.84
CA ALA A 145 4.46 26.75 -18.76
C ALA A 145 4.62 25.48 -17.91
N TYR A 146 3.83 25.33 -16.84
CA TYR A 146 3.82 24.14 -16.00
C TYR A 146 3.33 22.91 -16.78
N VAL A 147 2.28 23.03 -17.60
CA VAL A 147 1.78 21.92 -18.42
C VAL A 147 2.79 21.52 -19.49
N GLU A 148 3.54 22.47 -20.06
CA GLU A 148 4.57 22.21 -21.08
C GLU A 148 5.67 21.25 -20.58
N GLU A 149 5.99 21.27 -19.28
CA GLU A 149 6.98 20.37 -18.68
C GLU A 149 6.56 18.88 -18.75
N TYR A 150 5.26 18.60 -18.66
CA TYR A 150 4.74 17.23 -18.57
C TYR A 150 4.09 16.73 -19.85
N PHE A 151 3.47 17.64 -20.60
CA PHE A 151 2.74 17.35 -21.83
C PHE A 151 3.09 18.45 -22.85
N PRO A 152 4.20 18.34 -23.59
CA PRO A 152 4.58 19.39 -24.53
C PRO A 152 3.62 19.46 -25.73
N VAL A 153 3.38 20.66 -26.29
CA VAL A 153 2.48 20.84 -27.45
C VAL A 153 2.95 20.04 -28.67
N SER A 154 4.25 19.79 -28.79
CA SER A 154 4.83 19.00 -29.88
C SER A 154 4.49 17.51 -29.83
N GLU A 155 4.18 16.95 -28.66
CA GLU A 155 3.92 15.51 -28.49
C GLU A 155 2.43 15.20 -28.25
N HIS A 156 1.66 16.21 -27.82
CA HIS A 156 0.25 16.06 -27.46
C HIS A 156 -0.63 17.00 -28.26
N THR A 157 -1.58 16.43 -28.99
CA THR A 157 -2.69 17.22 -29.57
C THR A 157 -3.85 17.37 -28.59
N HIS A 158 -4.01 16.38 -27.72
CA HIS A 158 -5.09 16.31 -26.73
C HIS A 158 -4.54 15.82 -25.39
N LEU A 159 -5.30 16.09 -24.34
CA LEU A 159 -5.12 15.53 -23.00
C LEU A 159 -6.40 14.80 -22.60
N LEU A 160 -6.32 13.81 -21.71
CA LEU A 160 -7.52 13.37 -21.00
C LEU A 160 -8.02 14.53 -20.14
N TYR A 161 -9.34 14.71 -20.06
CA TYR A 161 -9.88 15.74 -19.19
C TYR A 161 -9.53 15.50 -17.71
N SER A 162 -9.41 14.24 -17.30
CA SER A 162 -8.91 13.86 -15.97
C SER A 162 -7.47 14.32 -15.71
N GLU A 163 -6.59 14.26 -16.71
CA GLU A 163 -5.21 14.75 -16.64
C GLU A 163 -5.18 16.27 -16.48
N TYR A 164 -5.98 16.99 -17.27
CA TYR A 164 -6.14 18.45 -17.13
C TYR A 164 -6.57 18.86 -15.72
N VAL A 165 -7.60 18.19 -15.16
CA VAL A 165 -8.04 18.45 -13.78
C VAL A 165 -6.94 18.15 -12.76
N GLN A 166 -6.15 17.08 -12.94
CA GLN A 166 -5.03 16.80 -12.04
C GLN A 166 -3.88 17.80 -12.19
N LEU A 167 -3.61 18.30 -13.40
CA LEU A 167 -2.61 19.34 -13.65
C LEU A 167 -2.94 20.61 -12.88
N VAL A 168 -4.20 21.04 -12.86
CA VAL A 168 -4.62 22.21 -12.08
C VAL A 168 -4.43 21.97 -10.57
N ARG A 169 -4.76 20.77 -10.08
CA ARG A 169 -4.57 20.39 -8.66
C ARG A 169 -3.10 20.29 -8.26
N SER A 170 -2.25 19.74 -9.12
CA SER A 170 -0.81 19.65 -8.87
C SER A 170 -0.16 21.01 -8.98
N PHE A 171 -0.59 21.88 -9.91
CA PHE A 171 -0.15 23.26 -10.00
C PHE A 171 -0.48 24.05 -8.73
N SER A 172 -1.67 23.84 -8.15
CA SER A 172 -1.99 24.36 -6.81
C SER A 172 -1.01 23.88 -5.74
N SER A 173 -0.72 22.57 -5.72
CA SER A 173 0.23 22.01 -4.75
C SER A 173 1.65 22.55 -4.97
N PHE A 174 2.05 22.80 -6.21
CA PHE A 174 3.33 23.40 -6.58
C PHE A 174 3.43 24.86 -6.13
N GLU A 175 2.43 25.69 -6.42
CA GLU A 175 2.42 27.13 -6.14
C GLU A 175 2.31 27.45 -4.64
N GLN A 176 1.28 26.92 -3.96
CA GLN A 176 0.95 27.32 -2.58
C GLN A 176 1.32 26.28 -1.51
N GLY A 177 1.69 25.06 -1.93
CA GLY A 177 1.97 23.94 -1.03
C GLY A 177 0.72 23.39 -0.37
N THR A 178 0.72 22.08 -0.11
CA THR A 178 -0.43 21.37 0.45
C THR A 178 -0.18 20.93 1.90
N LEU A 179 -1.19 21.09 2.75
CA LEU A 179 -1.18 20.66 4.14
C LEU A 179 -1.67 19.21 4.25
N VAL A 180 -0.92 18.36 4.96
CA VAL A 180 -1.25 16.94 5.13
C VAL A 180 -1.60 16.65 6.60
N LYS A 181 -2.73 17.18 7.05
CA LYS A 181 -3.20 17.02 8.45
C LYS A 181 -4.01 15.73 8.60
N PRO A 182 -3.91 15.00 9.72
CA PRO A 182 -3.06 15.25 10.90
C PRO A 182 -1.68 14.55 10.85
N ALA A 183 -1.31 13.90 9.74
CA ALA A 183 -0.02 13.21 9.62
C ALA A 183 1.16 14.16 9.90
N LEU A 184 1.14 15.35 9.30
CA LEU A 184 2.17 16.38 9.45
C LEU A 184 1.68 17.61 10.23
N PRO A 185 2.56 18.32 10.96
CA PRO A 185 2.23 19.56 11.66
C PRO A 185 1.74 20.66 10.69
N LYS A 186 0.88 21.57 11.17
CA LYS A 186 0.33 22.68 10.37
C LYS A 186 1.41 23.62 9.77
N SER A 187 2.61 23.63 10.35
CA SER A 187 3.74 24.43 9.88
C SER A 187 4.46 23.82 8.67
N VAL A 188 4.15 22.58 8.29
CA VAL A 188 4.79 21.88 7.16
C VAL A 188 3.83 21.86 5.98
N ARG A 189 4.24 22.46 4.86
CA ARG A 189 3.55 22.40 3.57
C ARG A 189 4.43 21.66 2.57
N LEU A 190 3.82 20.75 1.81
CA LEU A 190 4.52 19.98 0.79
C LEU A 190 4.21 20.55 -0.59
N HIS A 191 5.27 20.81 -1.35
CA HIS A 191 5.19 21.18 -2.76
C HIS A 191 5.45 19.94 -3.60
N LEU A 192 4.41 19.45 -4.26
CA LEU A 192 4.44 18.17 -4.96
C LEU A 192 4.42 18.37 -6.49
N PRO A 193 5.18 17.55 -7.24
CA PRO A 193 5.13 17.57 -8.70
C PRO A 193 3.86 16.88 -9.20
N TYR A 194 3.59 17.01 -10.50
CA TYR A 194 2.52 16.23 -11.14
C TYR A 194 2.80 14.72 -11.00
N GLY A 195 1.74 13.93 -10.80
CA GLY A 195 1.83 12.48 -10.57
C GLY A 195 1.94 12.08 -9.09
N ALA A 196 2.38 12.98 -8.20
CA ALA A 196 2.53 12.65 -6.78
C ALA A 196 1.18 12.65 -6.07
N LEU A 197 0.80 11.50 -5.50
CA LEU A 197 -0.44 11.35 -4.77
C LEU A 197 -0.24 11.71 -3.29
N LEU A 198 -1.14 12.56 -2.77
CA LEU A 198 -1.26 12.76 -1.33
C LEU A 198 -2.18 11.69 -0.75
N PRO A 199 -1.89 11.19 0.46
CA PRO A 199 -2.81 10.31 1.14
C PRO A 199 -4.13 11.05 1.36
N SER A 200 -5.21 10.42 0.89
CA SER A 200 -6.58 10.80 1.21
C SER A 200 -6.84 10.63 2.70
N LYS A 201 -7.98 11.10 3.21
CA LYS A 201 -8.34 10.92 4.63
C LYS A 201 -8.26 9.45 5.05
N PHE A 202 -8.71 8.52 4.20
CA PHE A 202 -8.67 7.09 4.47
C PHE A 202 -7.25 6.52 4.36
N THR A 203 -6.54 6.76 3.25
CA THR A 203 -5.17 6.25 3.06
C THR A 203 -4.14 6.93 3.97
N GLN A 204 -4.54 7.94 4.74
CA GLN A 204 -3.76 8.52 5.81
C GLN A 204 -3.87 7.74 7.12
N GLU A 205 -4.93 6.97 7.35
CA GLU A 205 -5.16 6.25 8.62
C GLU A 205 -4.02 5.27 8.97
N PRO A 206 -3.50 4.42 8.06
CA PRO A 206 -2.34 3.57 8.36
C PRO A 206 -1.09 4.35 8.78
N ILE A 207 -0.87 5.54 8.19
CA ILE A 207 0.23 6.45 8.57
C ILE A 207 0.04 6.96 10.00
N LEU A 208 -1.20 7.21 10.42
CA LEU A 208 -1.52 7.62 11.79
C LEU A 208 -1.35 6.48 12.79
N LEU A 209 -1.68 5.23 12.41
CA LEU A 209 -1.38 4.05 13.20
C LEU A 209 0.12 3.93 13.46
N LEU A 210 0.93 4.01 12.39
CA LEU A 210 2.39 3.99 12.50
C LEU A 210 2.90 5.12 13.40
N LYS A 211 2.36 6.33 13.23
CA LYS A 211 2.73 7.49 14.06
C LYS A 211 2.50 7.18 15.54
N ASN A 212 1.32 6.70 15.90
CA ASN A 212 1.01 6.35 17.29
C ASN A 212 1.92 5.24 17.81
N TRP A 213 2.19 4.21 17.00
CA TRP A 213 3.13 3.14 17.37
C TRP A 213 4.54 3.69 17.60
N LEU A 214 5.07 4.53 16.71
CA LEU A 214 6.40 5.13 16.87
C LEU A 214 6.52 5.98 18.13
N HIS A 215 5.47 6.70 18.54
CA HIS A 215 5.51 7.50 19.79
C HIS A 215 5.73 6.61 21.02
N ASN A 216 5.20 5.39 21.00
CA ASN A 216 5.30 4.45 22.12
C ASN A 216 6.55 3.57 22.03
N PHE A 217 6.93 3.12 20.83
CA PHE A 217 7.90 2.03 20.64
C PHE A 217 9.25 2.47 20.06
N ARG A 218 9.40 3.70 19.55
CA ARG A 218 10.70 4.19 19.04
C ARG A 218 11.80 4.15 20.10
N GLY A 219 11.47 4.53 21.32
CA GLY A 219 12.41 4.52 22.46
C GLY A 219 12.75 3.11 22.93
N PRO A 220 11.75 2.28 23.27
CA PRO A 220 11.97 0.89 23.66
C PRO A 220 12.73 0.07 22.62
N LEU A 221 12.32 0.11 21.36
CA LEU A 221 12.97 -0.64 20.28
C LEU A 221 14.25 0.02 19.74
N MET A 222 14.67 1.14 20.33
CA MET A 222 15.87 1.87 19.93
C MET A 222 15.95 2.16 18.43
N LEU A 223 14.84 2.64 17.85
CA LEU A 223 14.75 2.92 16.43
C LEU A 223 15.45 4.26 16.15
N HIS A 224 16.64 4.20 15.57
CA HIS A 224 17.46 5.38 15.28
C HIS A 224 17.57 5.67 13.78
N LYS A 225 17.62 4.62 12.95
CA LYS A 225 17.71 4.69 11.49
C LYS A 225 16.50 4.03 10.85
N ALA A 226 15.72 4.81 10.12
CA ALA A 226 14.59 4.31 9.33
C ALA A 226 14.85 4.42 7.82
N LEU A 227 14.49 3.36 7.10
CA LEU A 227 14.36 3.36 5.64
C LEU A 227 12.86 3.35 5.31
N VAL A 228 12.42 4.25 4.44
CA VAL A 228 11.04 4.33 3.97
C VAL A 228 11.03 4.05 2.48
N LEU A 229 10.45 2.92 2.10
CA LEU A 229 10.33 2.50 0.71
C LEU A 229 9.12 3.16 0.07
N ASN A 230 9.14 3.35 -1.24
CA ASN A 230 8.12 4.07 -2.00
C ASN A 230 7.70 5.36 -1.29
N ALA A 231 8.66 6.26 -1.10
CA ALA A 231 8.47 7.48 -0.35
C ALA A 231 7.40 8.39 -0.97
N CYS A 232 7.19 8.31 -2.29
CA CYS A 232 6.12 8.97 -3.04
C CYS A 232 6.08 10.48 -2.79
N SER A 233 5.04 10.98 -2.11
CA SER A 233 4.91 12.39 -1.71
C SER A 233 5.79 12.79 -0.51
N GLY A 234 6.56 11.86 0.05
CA GLY A 234 7.43 12.04 1.21
C GLY A 234 6.70 12.04 2.56
N VAL A 235 5.35 11.98 2.55
CA VAL A 235 4.53 12.11 3.77
C VAL A 235 4.92 11.09 4.83
N LEU A 236 5.11 9.83 4.46
CA LEU A 236 5.46 8.76 5.39
C LEU A 236 6.85 8.98 6.01
N ALA A 237 7.84 9.34 5.19
CA ALA A 237 9.19 9.67 5.67
C ALA A 237 9.19 10.87 6.62
N PHE A 238 8.44 11.92 6.29
CA PHE A 238 8.30 13.09 7.15
C PHE A 238 7.52 12.81 8.42
N ALA A 239 6.49 11.95 8.37
CA ALA A 239 5.75 11.52 9.56
C ALA A 239 6.66 10.75 10.52
N THR A 240 7.49 9.83 10.01
CA THR A 240 8.51 9.11 10.78
C THR A 240 9.51 10.08 11.42
N LYS A 241 9.95 11.11 10.69
CA LYS A 241 10.85 12.14 11.23
C LYS A 241 10.19 12.95 12.36
N VAL A 242 8.92 13.31 12.20
CA VAL A 242 8.15 14.03 13.21
C VAL A 242 7.94 13.20 14.48
N CYS A 243 8.00 11.87 14.39
CA CYS A 243 8.05 10.96 15.55
C CYS A 243 9.46 10.85 16.18
N HIS A 244 10.35 11.80 15.90
CA HIS A 244 11.70 11.89 16.46
C HIS A 244 12.63 10.72 16.11
N VAL A 245 12.42 10.03 15.00
CA VAL A 245 13.44 9.14 14.44
C VAL A 245 14.59 10.01 13.89
N PRO A 246 15.83 9.87 14.42
CA PRO A 246 16.94 10.77 14.08
C PRO A 246 17.31 10.78 12.60
N MET A 247 17.49 9.60 12.00
CA MET A 247 17.90 9.42 10.61
C MET A 247 16.80 8.74 9.83
N VAL A 248 16.26 9.41 8.82
CA VAL A 248 15.25 8.84 7.92
C VAL A 248 15.76 8.94 6.50
N ARG A 249 15.72 7.83 5.77
CA ARG A 249 15.97 7.79 4.33
C ARG A 249 14.71 7.35 3.61
N GLY A 250 14.20 8.19 2.72
CA GLY A 250 13.14 7.82 1.77
C GLY A 250 13.74 7.33 0.45
N VAL A 251 13.16 6.30 -0.14
CA VAL A 251 13.54 5.77 -1.45
C VAL A 251 12.32 5.71 -2.34
N ASP A 252 12.47 6.08 -3.61
CA ASP A 252 11.42 6.02 -4.63
C ASP A 252 12.07 5.89 -6.01
N SER A 253 11.43 5.14 -6.91
CA SER A 253 11.93 4.92 -8.27
C SER A 253 11.83 6.17 -9.14
N ARG A 254 10.97 7.15 -8.79
CA ARG A 254 10.68 8.34 -9.59
C ARG A 254 11.59 9.52 -9.19
N PRO A 255 12.54 9.95 -10.05
CA PRO A 255 13.51 10.99 -9.70
C PRO A 255 12.90 12.35 -9.35
N ARG A 256 11.83 12.75 -10.04
CA ARG A 256 11.12 14.01 -9.79
C ARG A 256 10.53 14.08 -8.38
N PHE A 257 10.07 12.93 -7.85
CA PHE A 257 9.45 12.85 -6.54
C PHE A 257 10.52 12.98 -5.46
N ILE A 258 11.67 12.33 -5.66
CA ILE A 258 12.85 12.47 -4.81
C ILE A 258 13.35 13.91 -4.78
N GLU A 259 13.45 14.58 -5.93
CA GLU A 259 13.86 15.98 -5.99
C GLU A 259 12.90 16.89 -5.22
N ALA A 260 11.58 16.73 -5.42
CA ALA A 260 10.57 17.49 -4.69
C ALA A 260 10.64 17.23 -3.18
N CYS A 261 10.81 15.98 -2.76
CA CYS A 261 10.98 15.61 -1.35
C CYS A 261 12.22 16.26 -0.73
N ARG A 262 13.36 16.30 -1.43
CA ARG A 262 14.57 17.00 -0.97
C ARG A 262 14.33 18.50 -0.81
N LYS A 263 13.66 19.14 -1.77
CA LYS A 263 13.26 20.55 -1.68
C LYS A 263 12.33 20.79 -0.49
N ASN A 264 11.37 19.90 -0.23
CA ASN A 264 10.46 19.99 0.92
C ASN A 264 11.20 19.83 2.25
N ALA A 265 12.16 18.89 2.34
CA ALA A 265 12.99 18.71 3.53
C ALA A 265 13.83 19.97 3.83
N ALA A 266 14.42 20.59 2.80
CA ALA A 266 15.20 21.82 2.94
C ALA A 266 14.37 23.04 3.36
N ARG A 267 13.08 23.09 3.01
CA ARG A 267 12.16 24.20 3.35
C ARG A 267 11.77 24.27 4.83
N SER A 268 11.95 23.19 5.60
CA SER A 268 11.47 23.13 6.99
C SER A 268 12.52 22.50 7.92
N PRO A 269 13.01 23.23 8.94
CA PRO A 269 13.94 22.69 9.93
C PRO A 269 13.43 21.43 10.66
N LYS A 270 12.09 21.28 10.79
CA LYS A 270 11.47 20.09 11.38
C LYS A 270 11.70 18.81 10.57
N LEU A 271 12.09 18.94 9.31
CA LEU A 271 12.36 17.86 8.37
C LEU A 271 13.87 17.71 8.08
N ALA A 272 14.71 18.38 8.86
CA ALA A 272 16.17 18.25 8.75
C ALA A 272 16.62 16.79 8.98
N ASN A 273 17.72 16.41 8.34
CA ASN A 273 18.30 15.05 8.40
C ASN A 273 17.39 13.95 7.83
N VAL A 274 16.42 14.31 6.98
CA VAL A 274 15.75 13.36 6.10
C VAL A 274 16.46 13.36 4.76
N SER A 275 16.96 12.20 4.35
CA SER A 275 17.61 12.00 3.05
C SER A 275 16.67 11.27 2.10
N PHE A 276 16.84 11.52 0.80
CA PHE A 276 16.06 10.83 -0.23
C PHE A 276 16.98 10.33 -1.33
N GLN A 277 16.74 9.12 -1.83
CA GLN A 277 17.53 8.48 -2.88
C GLN A 277 16.62 7.86 -3.94
N VAL A 278 17.06 7.90 -5.20
CA VAL A 278 16.38 7.17 -6.27
C VAL A 278 16.84 5.72 -6.21
N ALA A 279 15.90 4.79 -6.07
CA ALA A 279 16.12 3.37 -6.27
C ALA A 279 14.77 2.70 -6.58
N GLU A 280 14.79 1.55 -7.25
CA GLU A 280 13.57 0.84 -7.64
C GLU A 280 12.73 0.46 -6.40
N MET A 281 13.32 -0.32 -5.50
CA MET A 281 12.72 -0.65 -4.21
C MET A 281 13.70 -0.36 -3.07
N PHE A 282 14.87 -0.99 -3.10
CA PHE A 282 15.93 -0.81 -2.10
C PHE A 282 17.14 -0.08 -2.68
N PRO A 283 17.87 0.70 -1.86
CA PRO A 283 19.12 1.30 -2.30
C PRO A 283 20.20 0.23 -2.48
N GLU A 284 21.08 0.36 -3.47
CA GLU A 284 22.24 -0.53 -3.60
C GLU A 284 23.10 -0.48 -2.33
N VAL A 285 23.60 -1.65 -1.91
CA VAL A 285 24.57 -1.77 -0.82
C VAL A 285 25.95 -1.93 -1.46
N PRO A 286 26.80 -0.89 -1.48
CA PRO A 286 28.16 -1.00 -2.00
C PRO A 286 28.93 -2.07 -1.21
N ASP A 287 29.84 -2.77 -1.88
CA ASP A 287 30.63 -3.85 -1.24
C ASP A 287 31.38 -3.34 0.00
N GLU A 288 31.88 -2.11 -0.02
CA GLU A 288 32.55 -1.44 1.11
C GLU A 288 31.64 -1.21 2.34
N MET A 289 30.32 -1.25 2.16
CA MET A 289 29.35 -1.13 3.25
C MET A 289 28.92 -2.49 3.82
N LYS A 290 29.29 -3.60 3.17
CA LYS A 290 28.98 -4.97 3.65
C LYS A 290 29.85 -5.38 4.84
N ASP A 291 31.05 -4.81 4.95
CA ASP A 291 32.06 -5.20 5.95
C ASP A 291 31.81 -4.68 7.38
N GLY A 292 30.73 -3.94 7.63
CA GLY A 292 30.38 -3.44 8.97
C GLY A 292 29.00 -3.89 9.44
N PRO A 293 28.82 -4.41 10.67
CA PRO A 293 27.55 -4.98 11.14
C PRO A 293 26.37 -4.00 11.18
N ARG A 294 26.65 -2.69 11.13
CA ARG A 294 25.64 -1.60 11.12
C ARG A 294 25.79 -0.62 9.95
N LYS A 295 26.76 -0.82 9.06
CA LYS A 295 26.93 0.03 7.87
C LYS A 295 25.89 -0.37 6.83
N GLY A 296 25.23 0.61 6.21
CA GLY A 296 24.16 0.36 5.24
C GLY A 296 22.87 -0.26 5.78
N LYS A 297 22.79 -0.59 7.08
CA LYS A 297 21.64 -1.25 7.71
C LYS A 297 20.77 -0.30 8.54
N TYR A 298 19.49 -0.66 8.67
CA TYR A 298 18.44 0.13 9.31
C TYR A 298 17.80 -0.65 10.47
N ASP A 299 17.38 0.09 11.50
CA ASP A 299 16.66 -0.48 12.66
C ASP A 299 15.17 -0.66 12.35
N LEU A 300 14.66 0.15 11.41
CA LEU A 300 13.28 0.16 10.96
C LEU A 300 13.23 0.27 9.44
N VAL A 301 12.52 -0.63 8.77
CA VAL A 301 12.14 -0.45 7.35
C VAL A 301 10.63 -0.33 7.26
N ILE A 302 10.14 0.73 6.64
CA ILE A 302 8.71 1.04 6.53
C ILE A 302 8.30 0.90 5.07
N PHE A 303 7.20 0.19 4.83
CA PHE A 303 6.61 0.03 3.51
C PHE A 303 5.10 0.33 3.55
N TYR A 304 4.61 1.04 2.53
CA TYR A 304 3.18 1.29 2.33
C TYR A 304 2.77 0.89 0.89
N PRO A 305 2.28 -0.34 0.68
CA PRO A 305 2.03 -0.90 -0.67
C PRO A 305 0.71 -0.46 -1.34
N ASP A 306 -0.18 0.24 -0.63
CA ASP A 306 -1.56 0.49 -1.10
C ASP A 306 -1.70 1.39 -2.34
N GLU A 307 -0.62 1.97 -2.89
CA GLU A 307 -0.71 2.75 -4.15
C GLU A 307 -1.20 1.91 -5.35
N GLU A 308 -1.12 0.58 -5.27
CA GLU A 308 -1.37 -0.32 -6.41
C GLU A 308 -2.40 -1.44 -6.16
N ILE A 309 -3.27 -1.30 -5.16
CA ILE A 309 -4.30 -2.31 -4.81
C ILE A 309 -5.09 -2.82 -6.04
N VAL A 310 -5.42 -1.94 -6.99
CA VAL A 310 -6.28 -2.27 -8.15
C VAL A 310 -5.46 -2.69 -9.38
N SER A 311 -4.12 -2.51 -9.39
CA SER A 311 -3.30 -3.09 -10.46
C SER A 311 -3.31 -4.62 -10.41
N ALA A 312 -3.46 -5.17 -9.20
CA ALA A 312 -3.58 -6.60 -8.94
C ALA A 312 -4.72 -7.30 -9.72
N LEU A 313 -5.71 -6.57 -10.25
CA LEU A 313 -6.78 -7.15 -11.06
C LEU A 313 -6.28 -7.73 -12.41
N TRP A 314 -5.14 -7.28 -12.92
CA TRP A 314 -4.67 -7.58 -14.30
C TRP A 314 -3.23 -8.11 -14.33
N ASP A 315 -2.52 -7.98 -13.21
CA ASP A 315 -1.10 -8.30 -13.10
C ASP A 315 -0.84 -9.83 -12.94
N GLY A 316 -1.89 -10.65 -12.77
CA GLY A 316 -1.78 -12.09 -12.48
C GLY A 316 -1.90 -13.06 -13.67
N GLU A 317 -2.21 -12.61 -14.89
CA GLU A 317 -2.43 -13.52 -16.04
C GLU A 317 -1.32 -13.52 -17.12
N ASN A 318 -0.33 -12.63 -17.04
CA ASN A 318 0.55 -12.38 -18.19
C ASN A 318 1.98 -12.94 -18.11
N ASP A 319 2.40 -13.53 -16.99
CA ASP A 319 3.69 -14.23 -16.92
C ASP A 319 3.51 -15.70 -16.54
N ALA A 320 3.62 -16.59 -17.55
CA ALA A 320 3.54 -18.04 -17.37
C ALA A 320 4.65 -18.60 -16.45
N PHE A 321 5.74 -17.85 -16.25
CA PHE A 321 6.90 -18.26 -15.46
C PHE A 321 6.91 -17.65 -14.05
N ALA A 322 6.22 -16.53 -13.84
CA ALA A 322 6.17 -15.83 -12.54
C ALA A 322 4.78 -15.21 -12.25
N PRO A 323 3.71 -16.02 -12.14
CA PRO A 323 2.33 -15.53 -12.07
C PRO A 323 2.01 -14.74 -10.78
N THR A 324 2.86 -14.80 -9.75
CA THR A 324 2.71 -14.08 -8.48
C THR A 324 3.62 -12.86 -8.34
N ALA A 325 4.48 -12.56 -9.33
CA ALA A 325 5.52 -11.54 -9.22
C ALA A 325 5.04 -10.10 -9.47
N GLN A 326 3.77 -9.90 -9.81
CA GLN A 326 3.25 -8.58 -10.19
C GLN A 326 2.12 -8.11 -9.26
N GLY A 327 1.80 -6.82 -9.35
CA GLY A 327 0.77 -6.17 -8.54
C GLY A 327 1.09 -6.09 -7.04
N TYR A 328 0.04 -5.94 -6.24
CA TYR A 328 0.16 -5.74 -4.79
C TYR A 328 0.86 -6.90 -4.07
N ALA A 329 0.50 -8.15 -4.40
CA ALA A 329 1.10 -9.34 -3.80
C ALA A 329 2.58 -9.51 -4.22
N GLY A 330 2.89 -9.36 -5.52
CA GLY A 330 4.26 -9.47 -6.01
C GLY A 330 5.21 -8.43 -5.43
N LYS A 331 4.75 -7.18 -5.25
CA LYS A 331 5.54 -6.15 -4.55
C LYS A 331 5.80 -6.47 -3.09
N LEU A 332 4.84 -7.11 -2.41
CA LEU A 332 5.06 -7.55 -1.04
C LEU A 332 6.03 -8.73 -0.97
N GLU A 333 5.97 -9.67 -1.91
CA GLU A 333 6.95 -10.75 -2.02
C GLU A 333 8.36 -10.18 -2.25
N GLU A 334 8.54 -9.29 -3.24
CA GLU A 334 9.83 -8.64 -3.51
C GLU A 334 10.35 -7.89 -2.27
N PHE A 335 9.46 -7.23 -1.53
CA PHE A 335 9.80 -6.58 -0.27
C PHE A 335 10.37 -7.57 0.74
N PHE A 336 9.67 -8.66 1.01
CA PHE A 336 10.06 -9.64 2.02
C PHE A 336 11.34 -10.37 1.65
N GLU A 337 11.55 -10.67 0.36
CA GLU A 337 12.80 -11.27 -0.13
C GLU A 337 14.00 -10.34 0.05
N LYS A 338 13.85 -9.06 -0.30
CA LYS A 338 14.98 -8.12 -0.38
C LYS A 338 15.25 -7.33 0.90
N VAL A 339 14.36 -7.30 1.89
CA VAL A 339 14.52 -6.43 3.06
C VAL A 339 15.62 -6.88 4.03
N THR A 340 15.86 -8.19 4.16
CA THR A 340 16.76 -8.76 5.17
C THR A 340 18.20 -8.22 5.14
N PRO A 341 18.87 -8.09 3.98
CA PRO A 341 20.20 -7.48 3.87
C PRO A 341 20.29 -6.03 4.38
N HIS A 342 19.19 -5.28 4.32
CA HIS A 342 19.12 -3.88 4.75
C HIS A 342 18.74 -3.72 6.22
N LEU A 343 18.36 -4.80 6.90
CA LEU A 343 17.91 -4.76 8.29
C LEU A 343 19.07 -5.09 9.24
N THR A 344 19.16 -4.39 10.37
CA THR A 344 20.07 -4.79 11.45
C THR A 344 19.65 -6.15 12.03
N GLU A 345 20.52 -6.77 12.83
CA GLU A 345 20.23 -8.06 13.46
C GLU A 345 18.91 -8.04 14.26
N ASN A 346 18.65 -6.94 14.98
CA ASN A 346 17.44 -6.74 15.78
C ASN A 346 16.50 -5.68 15.18
N GLY A 347 16.62 -5.41 13.88
CA GLY A 347 15.73 -4.46 13.21
C GLY A 347 14.33 -5.05 13.01
N VAL A 348 13.37 -4.16 12.83
CA VAL A 348 11.96 -4.51 12.58
C VAL A 348 11.49 -3.89 11.27
N ILE A 349 10.47 -4.51 10.67
CA ILE A 349 9.79 -3.99 9.50
C ILE A 349 8.38 -3.55 9.87
N ALA A 350 7.90 -2.47 9.27
CA ALA A 350 6.57 -1.93 9.47
C ALA A 350 5.84 -1.84 8.13
N VAL A 351 4.85 -2.71 7.92
CA VAL A 351 3.97 -2.67 6.75
C VAL A 351 2.69 -1.94 7.14
N CYS A 352 2.53 -0.73 6.61
CA CYS A 352 1.29 0.03 6.73
C CYS A 352 0.41 -0.38 5.57
N CYS A 353 -0.82 -0.84 5.78
CA CYS A 353 -1.70 -1.20 4.67
C CYS A 353 -3.16 -1.01 5.06
N THR A 354 -4.07 -1.29 4.14
CA THR A 354 -5.50 -1.39 4.40
C THR A 354 -5.97 -2.78 3.99
N ASN A 355 -7.02 -3.28 4.64
CA ASN A 355 -7.55 -4.62 4.34
C ASN A 355 -8.34 -4.68 3.02
N ILE A 356 -8.36 -3.61 2.22
CA ILE A 356 -9.13 -3.51 0.99
C ILE A 356 -8.78 -4.60 -0.01
N HIS A 357 -7.51 -5.00 -0.12
CA HIS A 357 -7.12 -6.11 -1.00
C HIS A 357 -7.87 -7.40 -0.63
N ALA A 358 -7.90 -7.76 0.65
CA ALA A 358 -8.62 -8.94 1.14
C ALA A 358 -10.14 -8.83 0.99
N LEU A 359 -10.70 -7.61 0.95
CA LEU A 359 -12.13 -7.40 0.70
C LEU A 359 -12.50 -7.53 -0.78
N LEU A 360 -11.60 -7.12 -1.68
CA LEU A 360 -11.80 -7.20 -3.12
C LEU A 360 -11.49 -8.60 -3.67
N PHE A 361 -10.57 -9.32 -3.02
CA PHE A 361 -10.10 -10.65 -3.42
C PHE A 361 -10.19 -11.65 -2.27
N PRO A 362 -11.41 -12.01 -1.82
CA PRO A 362 -11.60 -12.85 -0.63
C PRO A 362 -11.09 -14.29 -0.79
N ASP A 363 -10.95 -14.78 -2.04
CA ASP A 363 -10.48 -16.14 -2.33
C ASP A 363 -8.97 -16.30 -2.17
N TYR A 364 -8.23 -15.19 -2.08
CA TYR A 364 -6.77 -15.19 -1.93
C TYR A 364 -6.38 -14.85 -0.48
N PRO A 365 -5.36 -15.51 0.09
CA PRO A 365 -4.88 -15.18 1.43
C PRO A 365 -4.32 -13.76 1.46
N HIS A 366 -4.37 -13.12 2.64
CA HIS A 366 -3.74 -11.81 2.82
C HIS A 366 -2.22 -11.95 2.62
N PRO A 367 -1.56 -11.17 1.73
CA PRO A 367 -0.16 -11.41 1.38
C PRO A 367 0.82 -11.36 2.56
N VAL A 368 0.56 -10.51 3.55
CA VAL A 368 1.37 -10.47 4.79
C VAL A 368 1.12 -11.70 5.68
N GLU A 369 -0.09 -12.25 5.67
CA GLU A 369 -0.37 -13.50 6.41
C GLU A 369 0.30 -14.69 5.73
N TYR A 370 0.28 -14.73 4.40
CA TYR A 370 0.98 -15.75 3.62
C TYR A 370 2.48 -15.76 3.93
N GLU A 371 3.11 -14.59 4.00
CA GLU A 371 4.52 -14.47 4.38
C GLU A 371 4.82 -15.06 5.76
N VAL A 372 3.98 -14.75 6.75
CA VAL A 372 4.21 -15.20 8.14
C VAL A 372 3.94 -16.69 8.30
N LYS A 373 2.91 -17.23 7.66
CA LYS A 373 2.47 -18.63 7.86
C LYS A 373 3.23 -19.62 6.98
N ILE A 374 3.39 -19.28 5.70
CA ILE A 374 3.88 -20.19 4.67
C ILE A 374 5.39 -19.99 4.47
N ASN A 375 5.82 -18.76 4.19
CA ASN A 375 7.24 -18.48 3.92
C ASN A 375 8.10 -18.45 5.20
N ARG A 376 7.51 -18.06 6.34
CA ARG A 376 8.12 -18.10 7.68
C ARG A 376 9.47 -17.35 7.81
N ARG A 377 9.77 -16.40 6.92
CA ARG A 377 10.99 -15.56 7.01
C ARG A 377 10.87 -14.49 8.10
N PHE A 378 9.63 -14.11 8.44
CA PHE A 378 9.32 -13.09 9.43
C PHE A 378 8.29 -13.58 10.45
N VAL A 379 8.41 -13.06 11.67
CA VAL A 379 7.50 -13.31 12.80
C VAL A 379 6.80 -12.01 13.18
N ILE A 380 5.50 -12.09 13.48
CA ILE A 380 4.70 -10.94 13.91
C ILE A 380 5.16 -10.50 15.30
N LEU A 381 5.77 -9.31 15.38
CA LEU A 381 6.06 -8.64 16.65
C LEU A 381 4.80 -7.98 17.21
N ASP A 382 4.13 -7.18 16.39
CA ASP A 382 2.88 -6.49 16.70
C ASP A 382 1.98 -6.44 15.47
N TYR A 383 0.68 -6.40 15.72
CA TYR A 383 -0.34 -6.04 14.75
C TYR A 383 -1.19 -4.93 15.39
N TYR A 384 -1.69 -4.00 14.58
CA TYR A 384 -2.70 -3.03 15.00
C TYR A 384 -3.69 -2.87 13.85
N ASP A 385 -4.97 -2.82 14.16
CA ASP A 385 -6.01 -2.51 13.19
C ASP A 385 -7.01 -1.50 13.73
N ALA A 386 -7.59 -0.73 12.82
CA ALA A 386 -8.63 0.23 13.14
C ALA A 386 -9.72 0.28 12.06
N PRO A 387 -11.01 0.35 12.45
CA PRO A 387 -12.09 0.59 11.51
C PRO A 387 -11.91 1.91 10.75
N ALA A 388 -12.24 1.88 9.45
CA ALA A 388 -12.25 3.06 8.60
C ALA A 388 -13.15 4.16 9.18
N ARG A 389 -12.59 5.30 9.55
CA ARG A 389 -13.36 6.41 10.14
C ARG A 389 -13.92 7.33 9.08
N PHE A 390 -13.14 7.56 8.03
CA PHE A 390 -13.51 8.51 7.00
C PHE A 390 -14.35 7.86 5.89
N SER A 391 -15.42 8.55 5.48
CA SER A 391 -16.14 8.26 4.25
C SER A 391 -15.45 8.92 3.06
N GLY A 392 -15.41 8.23 1.92
CA GLY A 392 -14.96 8.80 0.66
C GLY A 392 -14.44 7.72 -0.29
N ASN A 393 -14.20 8.12 -1.53
CA ASN A 393 -13.61 7.24 -2.53
C ASN A 393 -12.11 7.07 -2.24
N ILE A 394 -11.62 5.84 -2.38
CA ILE A 394 -10.21 5.51 -2.17
C ILE A 394 -9.50 5.71 -3.50
N ARG A 395 -8.56 6.65 -3.55
CA ARG A 395 -7.70 6.80 -4.71
C ARG A 395 -6.35 6.18 -4.40
N THR A 396 -6.01 5.14 -5.14
CA THR A 396 -4.75 4.40 -5.03
C THR A 396 -3.76 4.85 -6.10
N LYS A 397 -4.24 5.03 -7.34
CA LYS A 397 -3.45 5.59 -8.46
C LYS A 397 -3.83 7.02 -8.82
N TYR A 398 -2.85 7.77 -9.33
CA TYR A 398 -2.98 9.22 -9.55
C TYR A 398 -4.03 9.62 -10.61
N LEU A 399 -4.04 8.93 -11.75
CA LEU A 399 -4.94 9.22 -12.89
C LEU A 399 -6.17 8.32 -12.96
N GLU A 400 -6.22 7.24 -12.19
CA GLU A 400 -7.36 6.33 -12.23
C GLU A 400 -8.58 6.89 -11.49
N PRO A 401 -9.78 6.37 -11.81
CA PRO A 401 -10.95 6.62 -11.00
C PRO A 401 -10.69 6.28 -9.52
N ALA A 402 -11.42 6.95 -8.63
CA ALA A 402 -11.34 6.61 -7.22
C ALA A 402 -12.30 5.44 -6.96
N ILE A 403 -11.83 4.44 -6.23
CA ILE A 403 -12.59 3.26 -5.81
C ILE A 403 -13.75 3.73 -4.93
N GLU A 404 -14.97 3.44 -5.37
CA GLU A 404 -16.16 3.78 -4.61
C GLU A 404 -16.34 2.83 -3.42
N CYS A 405 -16.45 3.41 -2.23
CA CYS A 405 -16.65 2.64 -1.00
C CYS A 405 -18.13 2.65 -0.61
N HIS A 406 -18.88 1.67 -1.15
CA HIS A 406 -20.26 1.43 -0.74
C HIS A 406 -20.36 1.24 0.78
N PRO A 407 -21.45 1.65 1.48
CA PRO A 407 -21.57 1.57 2.93
C PRO A 407 -21.24 0.18 3.52
N GLU A 408 -21.58 -0.90 2.83
CA GLU A 408 -21.25 -2.27 3.26
C GLU A 408 -19.75 -2.57 3.20
N LEU A 409 -19.06 -2.13 2.14
CA LEU A 409 -17.61 -2.23 2.06
C LEU A 409 -16.96 -1.37 3.17
N LYS A 410 -17.47 -0.15 3.38
CA LYS A 410 -16.99 0.76 4.43
C LYS A 410 -17.04 0.15 5.83
N LYS A 411 -18.11 -0.56 6.18
CA LYS A 411 -18.22 -1.23 7.50
C LYS A 411 -17.11 -2.27 7.72
N LYS A 412 -16.61 -2.88 6.65
CA LYS A 412 -15.57 -3.91 6.68
C LYS A 412 -14.15 -3.35 6.50
N LEU A 413 -14.02 -2.15 5.94
CA LEU A 413 -12.74 -1.50 5.69
C LEU A 413 -11.99 -1.15 6.98
N ARG A 414 -10.69 -1.40 6.96
CA ARG A 414 -9.78 -1.19 8.08
C ARG A 414 -8.41 -0.74 7.61
N SER A 415 -7.82 0.15 8.39
CA SER A 415 -6.39 0.44 8.34
C SER A 415 -5.64 -0.56 9.21
N GLU A 416 -4.52 -1.05 8.72
CA GLU A 416 -3.70 -2.06 9.38
C GLU A 416 -2.25 -1.59 9.49
N LEU A 417 -1.59 -2.05 10.53
CA LEU A 417 -0.16 -1.89 10.75
C LEU A 417 0.42 -3.20 11.25
N TRP A 418 1.32 -3.76 10.46
CA TRP A 418 2.02 -4.99 10.74
C TRP A 418 3.47 -4.67 11.11
N ILE A 419 3.89 -5.08 12.30
CA ILE A 419 5.28 -4.97 12.75
C ILE A 419 5.85 -6.37 12.82
N LEU A 420 6.87 -6.64 12.01
CA LEU A 420 7.49 -7.96 11.94
C LEU A 420 8.98 -7.85 12.25
N HIS A 421 9.57 -8.95 12.73
CA HIS A 421 11.02 -9.11 12.84
C HIS A 421 11.45 -10.39 12.15
N LYS A 422 12.73 -10.52 11.84
CA LYS A 422 13.26 -11.74 11.20
C LYS A 422 13.15 -12.92 12.13
N THR A 423 12.92 -14.12 11.59
CA THR A 423 12.89 -15.35 12.37
C THR A 423 14.21 -15.59 13.10
N GLU A 424 15.36 -15.23 12.51
CA GLU A 424 16.66 -15.37 13.19
C GLU A 424 16.80 -14.48 14.44
N SER A 425 16.02 -13.40 14.54
CA SER A 425 16.04 -12.48 15.68
C SER A 425 15.18 -12.96 16.86
N ILE A 426 14.61 -14.17 16.81
CA ILE A 426 13.70 -14.69 17.85
C ILE A 426 14.36 -14.73 19.24
N GLY A 427 15.66 -14.97 19.33
CA GLY A 427 16.39 -14.93 20.61
C GLY A 427 16.34 -13.55 21.29
N HIS A 428 16.31 -12.47 20.51
CA HIS A 428 16.22 -11.09 21.02
C HIS A 428 14.78 -10.72 21.41
N PHE A 429 13.80 -11.12 20.61
CA PHE A 429 12.39 -10.79 20.80
C PHE A 429 11.60 -11.82 21.60
N GLY A 430 12.21 -12.96 21.97
CA GLY A 430 11.53 -14.09 22.59
C GLY A 430 10.82 -13.76 23.90
N PHE A 431 11.36 -12.83 24.69
CA PHE A 431 10.66 -12.39 25.91
C PHE A 431 9.42 -11.52 25.61
N ILE A 432 9.36 -10.80 24.47
CA ILE A 432 8.16 -10.06 24.03
C ILE A 432 7.06 -11.04 23.65
N HIS A 433 7.46 -12.16 23.05
CA HIS A 433 6.59 -13.30 22.76
C HIS A 433 6.31 -14.18 23.98
N GLY A 434 6.88 -13.86 25.14
CA GLY A 434 6.69 -14.64 26.37
C GLY A 434 7.21 -16.08 26.29
N ILE A 435 8.19 -16.36 25.43
CA ILE A 435 8.84 -17.67 25.33
C ILE A 435 9.47 -18.01 26.70
N PRO A 436 9.09 -19.13 27.34
CA PRO A 436 9.63 -19.54 28.63
C PRO A 436 11.17 -19.58 28.64
N GLY A 437 11.80 -18.91 29.60
CA GLY A 437 13.26 -18.87 29.72
C GLY A 437 13.99 -17.83 28.85
N ALA A 438 13.29 -17.15 27.93
CA ALA A 438 13.87 -16.05 27.17
C ALA A 438 14.22 -14.86 28.08
N LYS A 439 15.47 -14.40 28.04
CA LYS A 439 15.95 -13.27 28.84
C LYS A 439 15.84 -11.98 28.03
N PRO A 440 15.39 -10.86 28.62
CA PRO A 440 15.43 -9.58 27.93
C PRO A 440 16.89 -9.20 27.60
N PRO A 441 17.14 -8.49 26.48
CA PRO A 441 18.44 -7.90 26.18
C PRO A 441 18.97 -7.09 27.35
N SER A 442 20.31 -6.98 27.46
CA SER A 442 21.02 -6.34 28.59
C SER A 442 20.89 -4.80 28.63
N MET A 443 19.75 -4.25 28.25
CA MET A 443 19.48 -2.82 28.20
C MET A 443 18.59 -2.44 29.40
N GLU A 444 18.95 -1.40 30.15
CA GLU A 444 18.26 -0.98 31.38
C GLU A 444 16.75 -0.75 31.20
N LYS A 445 16.31 -0.28 30.03
CA LYS A 445 14.88 -0.11 29.70
C LYS A 445 14.13 -1.43 29.54
N TRP A 446 14.78 -2.49 29.07
CA TRP A 446 14.17 -3.81 28.80
C TRP A 446 14.14 -4.70 30.05
N ARG A 447 14.95 -4.39 31.07
CA ARG A 447 14.97 -5.13 32.35
C ARG A 447 13.69 -5.01 33.16
N THR A 448 12.81 -4.06 32.86
CA THR A 448 11.53 -3.98 33.57
C THR A 448 10.55 -5.01 33.00
N LYS A 449 9.95 -5.84 33.87
CA LYS A 449 8.77 -6.68 33.57
C LYS A 449 7.59 -5.89 32.97
N ASN A 450 7.73 -4.57 32.87
CA ASN A 450 6.75 -3.62 32.38
C ASN A 450 6.66 -3.58 30.86
N MET A 451 7.65 -3.98 30.05
CA MET A 451 7.55 -3.82 28.58
C MET A 451 6.40 -4.62 27.95
N GLY A 452 6.19 -5.88 28.38
CA GLY A 452 5.03 -6.66 27.94
C GLY A 452 3.70 -6.06 28.41
N LEU A 453 3.68 -5.50 29.64
CA LEU A 453 2.52 -4.80 30.20
C LEU A 453 2.27 -3.45 29.52
N GLU A 454 3.30 -2.70 29.16
CA GLU A 454 3.26 -1.41 28.45
C GLU A 454 2.81 -1.63 27.02
N ARG A 455 3.30 -2.67 26.36
CA ARG A 455 2.82 -3.14 25.06
C ARG A 455 1.34 -3.49 25.13
N GLN A 456 0.94 -4.34 26.08
CA GLN A 456 -0.45 -4.73 26.26
C GLN A 456 -1.33 -3.53 26.64
N LYS A 457 -0.83 -2.59 27.44
CA LYS A 457 -1.52 -1.34 27.80
C LYS A 457 -1.66 -0.42 26.60
N ALA A 458 -0.63 -0.26 25.77
CA ALA A 458 -0.67 0.53 24.55
C ALA A 458 -1.63 -0.06 23.52
N LEU A 459 -1.64 -1.38 23.36
CA LEU A 459 -2.61 -2.11 22.52
C LEU A 459 -4.04 -1.95 23.03
N LYS A 460 -4.28 -2.17 24.32
CA LYS A 460 -5.61 -1.99 24.95
C LYS A 460 -6.09 -0.54 24.85
N GLU A 461 -5.21 0.42 25.11
CA GLU A 461 -5.51 1.84 24.99
C GLU A 461 -5.78 2.23 23.54
N HIS A 462 -5.03 1.68 22.59
CA HIS A 462 -5.30 1.87 21.17
C HIS A 462 -6.70 1.37 20.80
N VAL A 463 -7.03 0.12 21.14
CA VAL A 463 -8.35 -0.46 20.86
C VAL A 463 -9.47 0.39 21.50
N ARG A 464 -9.27 0.85 22.74
CA ARG A 464 -10.20 1.75 23.44
C ARG A 464 -10.36 3.10 22.73
N LEU A 465 -9.26 3.78 22.38
CA LEU A 465 -9.26 5.06 21.66
C LEU A 465 -9.85 4.94 20.26
N MET A 466 -9.79 3.75 19.68
CA MET A 466 -10.41 3.44 18.39
C MET A 466 -11.90 3.08 18.49
N GLY A 467 -12.46 3.01 19.70
CA GLY A 467 -13.86 2.61 19.93
C GLY A 467 -14.09 1.12 19.66
N GLY A 468 -13.02 0.32 19.61
CA GLY A 468 -13.07 -1.11 19.39
C GLY A 468 -13.20 -1.89 20.69
N ASP A 469 -13.62 -3.14 20.55
CA ASP A 469 -13.66 -4.10 21.64
C ASP A 469 -12.38 -4.97 21.67
N TRP A 470 -11.77 -5.10 22.86
CA TRP A 470 -10.54 -5.86 23.06
C TRP A 470 -10.73 -7.35 22.80
N GLY A 471 -11.89 -7.91 23.15
CA GLY A 471 -12.23 -9.31 22.86
C GLY A 471 -12.25 -9.58 21.37
N ASN A 472 -12.98 -8.76 20.61
CA ASN A 472 -13.05 -8.84 19.15
C ASN A 472 -11.70 -8.67 18.47
N TYR A 473 -10.86 -7.74 18.97
CA TYR A 473 -9.49 -7.56 18.51
C TYR A 473 -8.67 -8.84 18.68
N LYS A 474 -8.69 -9.39 19.89
CA LYS A 474 -7.95 -10.59 20.26
C LYS A 474 -8.43 -11.82 19.47
N SER A 475 -9.73 -12.02 19.32
CA SER A 475 -10.28 -13.14 18.53
C SER A 475 -9.84 -13.09 17.07
N ARG A 476 -9.72 -11.90 16.47
CA ARG A 476 -9.20 -11.76 15.11
C ARG A 476 -7.71 -12.10 15.03
N LEU A 477 -6.90 -11.56 15.94
CA LEU A 477 -5.48 -11.86 15.98
C LEU A 477 -5.24 -13.37 16.17
N ILE A 478 -6.02 -14.01 17.05
CA ILE A 478 -5.99 -15.46 17.24
C ILE A 478 -6.38 -16.17 15.94
N ARG A 479 -7.49 -15.76 15.30
CA ARG A 479 -7.93 -16.32 14.01
C ARG A 479 -6.85 -16.19 12.92
N MET A 480 -6.11 -15.09 12.92
CA MET A 480 -5.00 -14.86 12.00
C MET A 480 -3.80 -15.74 12.32
N LEU A 481 -3.57 -16.11 13.58
CA LEU A 481 -2.50 -17.06 13.96
C LEU A 481 -2.92 -18.54 13.83
N GLN A 482 -4.23 -18.79 13.72
CA GLN A 482 -4.89 -19.78 12.87
C GLN A 482 -4.05 -20.49 11.78
N GLU A 483 -3.37 -21.61 12.03
CA GLU A 483 -2.98 -22.46 10.89
C GLU A 483 -4.27 -22.97 10.22
N GLN A 484 -4.37 -22.82 8.90
CA GLN A 484 -5.55 -23.22 8.12
C GLN A 484 -5.44 -24.67 7.61
N THR A 485 -4.31 -25.31 7.86
CA THR A 485 -3.98 -26.67 7.42
C THR A 485 -4.10 -27.64 8.58
N ASP A 486 -4.43 -28.91 8.30
CA ASP A 486 -4.46 -30.01 9.28
C ASP A 486 -3.05 -30.48 9.71
N GLU A 487 -2.02 -29.69 9.43
CA GLU A 487 -0.65 -29.99 9.82
C GLU A 487 -0.42 -29.69 11.31
N PRO A 488 0.47 -30.43 11.99
CA PRO A 488 0.80 -30.14 13.38
C PRO A 488 1.45 -28.76 13.49
N GLU A 489 0.85 -27.92 14.34
CA GLU A 489 1.37 -26.57 14.64
C GLU A 489 2.82 -26.65 15.15
N ASP A 490 3.69 -25.80 14.61
CA ASP A 490 5.10 -25.70 15.01
C ASP A 490 5.25 -25.00 16.39
N ASP A 491 6.30 -25.34 17.13
CA ASP A 491 6.64 -24.85 18.48
C ASP A 491 6.60 -23.31 18.56
N VAL A 492 6.96 -22.62 17.47
CA VAL A 492 6.96 -21.15 17.39
C VAL A 492 5.53 -20.59 17.30
N ALA A 493 4.67 -21.19 16.48
CA ALA A 493 3.26 -20.79 16.35
C ALA A 493 2.49 -21.12 17.63
N GLU A 494 2.80 -22.27 18.24
CA GLU A 494 2.28 -22.69 19.53
C GLU A 494 2.67 -21.70 20.63
N ALA A 495 3.94 -21.30 20.71
CA ALA A 495 4.44 -20.34 21.69
C ALA A 495 3.79 -18.96 21.56
N VAL A 496 3.63 -18.45 20.33
CA VAL A 496 2.97 -17.15 20.07
C VAL A 496 1.48 -17.20 20.46
N ARG A 497 0.80 -18.32 20.21
CA ARG A 497 -0.59 -18.52 20.68
C ARG A 497 -0.70 -18.67 22.18
N MET A 498 0.24 -19.35 22.85
CA MET A 498 0.26 -19.46 24.30
C MET A 498 0.32 -18.08 24.98
N THR A 499 1.01 -17.10 24.37
CA THR A 499 1.05 -15.73 24.90
C THR A 499 -0.22 -14.93 24.64
N LEU A 500 -0.86 -15.15 23.49
CA LEU A 500 -1.99 -14.34 23.02
C LEU A 500 -3.34 -14.90 23.45
N ASP A 501 -3.45 -16.21 23.68
CA ASP A 501 -4.65 -16.91 24.11
C ASP A 501 -4.46 -17.66 25.46
N PRO A 502 -5.02 -17.16 26.57
CA PRO A 502 -4.94 -17.78 27.88
C PRO A 502 -5.75 -19.08 27.99
N THR A 503 -6.59 -19.42 26.99
CA THR A 503 -7.31 -20.69 26.93
C THR A 503 -6.54 -21.76 26.17
N TYR A 504 -5.53 -21.37 25.38
CA TYR A 504 -4.73 -22.27 24.56
C TYR A 504 -3.90 -23.29 25.37
N PRO A 505 -3.31 -22.94 26.53
CA PRO A 505 -2.65 -23.92 27.40
C PRO A 505 -3.59 -25.07 27.84
N ALA A 506 -4.88 -24.79 28.04
CA ALA A 506 -5.86 -25.82 28.39
C ALA A 506 -6.19 -26.72 27.17
N ILE A 507 -6.23 -26.15 25.96
CA ILE A 507 -6.41 -26.90 24.71
C ILE A 507 -5.21 -27.82 24.46
N LEU A 508 -3.99 -27.33 24.69
CA LEU A 508 -2.77 -28.14 24.61
C LEU A 508 -2.73 -29.24 25.65
N ALA A 509 -3.10 -28.94 26.90
CA ALA A 509 -3.21 -29.95 27.95
C ALA A 509 -4.22 -31.06 27.58
N GLU A 510 -5.35 -30.68 26.99
CA GLU A 510 -6.37 -31.62 26.54
C GLU A 510 -5.90 -32.46 25.34
N ARG A 511 -5.20 -31.86 24.37
CA ARG A 511 -4.56 -32.57 23.24
C ARG A 511 -3.48 -33.54 23.74
N ALA A 512 -2.64 -33.11 24.68
CA ALA A 512 -1.62 -33.94 25.31
C ALA A 512 -2.25 -35.11 26.07
N ARG A 513 -3.35 -34.87 26.82
CA ARG A 513 -4.10 -35.92 27.50
C ARG A 513 -4.63 -36.96 26.51
N LYS A 514 -5.28 -36.53 25.43
CA LYS A 514 -5.78 -37.43 24.37
C LYS A 514 -4.65 -38.20 23.70
N ALA A 515 -3.51 -37.57 23.44
CA ALA A 515 -2.35 -38.25 22.87
C ALA A 515 -1.79 -39.33 23.81
N VAL A 516 -1.75 -39.06 25.13
CA VAL A 516 -1.36 -40.05 26.14
C VAL A 516 -2.36 -41.21 26.20
N GLU A 517 -3.67 -40.93 26.20
CA GLU A 517 -4.70 -41.97 26.20
C GLU A 517 -4.64 -42.87 24.96
N VAL A 518 -4.39 -42.30 23.79
CA VAL A 518 -4.18 -43.07 22.54
C VAL A 518 -2.93 -43.95 22.66
N ARG A 519 -1.83 -43.39 23.15
CA ARG A 519 -0.56 -44.13 23.32
C ARG A 519 -0.68 -45.26 24.35
N GLU A 520 -1.45 -45.07 25.41
CA GLU A 520 -1.74 -46.13 26.38
C GLU A 520 -2.60 -47.24 25.76
N LYS A 521 -3.62 -46.89 24.98
CA LYS A 521 -4.43 -47.88 24.24
C LYS A 521 -3.59 -48.67 23.24
N GLU A 522 -2.75 -48.00 22.45
CA GLU A 522 -1.81 -48.64 21.53
C GLU A 522 -0.84 -49.56 22.28
N ARG A 523 -0.36 -49.14 23.46
CA ARG A 523 0.51 -49.96 24.31
C ARG A 523 -0.23 -51.21 24.82
N GLU A 524 -1.48 -51.07 25.26
CA GLU A 524 -2.31 -52.19 25.70
C GLU A 524 -2.66 -53.15 24.57
N GLU A 525 -2.94 -52.63 23.37
CA GLU A 525 -3.17 -53.42 22.17
C GLU A 525 -1.90 -54.15 21.73
N PHE A 526 -0.75 -53.48 21.77
CA PHE A 526 0.55 -54.10 21.54
C PHE A 526 0.86 -55.18 22.57
N HIS A 527 0.60 -54.95 23.86
CA HIS A 527 0.78 -55.99 24.86
C HIS A 527 -0.17 -57.16 24.67
N ARG A 528 -1.43 -56.90 24.29
CA ARG A 528 -2.39 -57.97 23.93
C ARG A 528 -1.93 -58.72 22.69
N SER A 529 -1.46 -58.05 21.65
CA SER A 529 -0.96 -58.71 20.44
C SER A 529 0.29 -59.54 20.74
N VAL A 530 1.19 -59.04 21.57
CA VAL A 530 2.37 -59.79 22.03
C VAL A 530 1.97 -61.03 22.83
N VAL A 531 0.99 -60.92 23.74
CA VAL A 531 0.51 -62.09 24.50
C VAL A 531 -0.17 -63.13 23.61
N VAL A 532 -0.92 -62.71 22.59
CA VAL A 532 -1.55 -63.61 21.62
C VAL A 532 -0.51 -64.27 20.70
N GLU A 533 0.46 -63.50 20.21
CA GLU A 533 1.46 -63.96 19.24
C GLU A 533 2.58 -64.80 19.89
N TYR A 534 2.86 -64.57 21.18
CA TYR A 534 3.99 -65.14 21.92
C TYR A 534 3.56 -65.86 23.22
N GLY A 535 2.31 -66.34 23.31
CA GLY A 535 1.70 -66.88 24.53
C GLY A 535 2.59 -67.77 25.40
N ASP A 536 3.14 -68.85 24.83
CA ASP A 536 3.97 -69.82 25.58
C ASP A 536 5.47 -69.70 25.26
N ARG A 537 5.89 -68.70 24.48
CA ARG A 537 7.24 -68.66 23.88
C ARG A 537 7.78 -67.26 23.82
N SER A 538 9.07 -67.08 24.08
CA SER A 538 9.64 -65.73 23.99
C SER A 538 9.70 -65.24 22.53
N PRO A 539 9.51 -63.93 22.25
CA PRO A 539 9.67 -63.36 20.90
C PRO A 539 11.00 -63.72 20.22
N ARG A 540 12.04 -63.93 21.02
CA ARG A 540 13.38 -64.35 20.58
C ARG A 540 13.42 -65.79 20.05
N GLU A 541 12.64 -66.70 20.60
CA GLU A 541 12.54 -68.09 20.12
C GLU A 541 11.77 -68.17 18.80
N THR A 542 10.72 -67.37 18.65
CA THR A 542 9.94 -67.29 17.40
C THR A 542 10.78 -66.72 16.26
N PHE A 543 11.59 -65.69 16.52
CA PHE A 543 12.50 -65.09 15.53
C PHE A 543 13.63 -66.06 15.12
N ARG A 544 14.17 -66.84 16.06
CA ARG A 544 15.21 -67.85 15.77
C ARG A 544 14.72 -68.98 14.87
N ARG A 545 13.44 -69.39 14.96
CA ARG A 545 12.89 -70.44 14.09
C ARG A 545 12.60 -69.97 12.66
N ARG A 546 12.17 -68.71 12.48
CA ARG A 546 11.97 -68.12 11.15
C ARG A 546 13.25 -68.07 10.32
N ASN A 547 14.41 -67.92 10.97
CA ASN A 547 15.72 -67.90 10.32
C ASN A 547 16.39 -69.28 10.16
N VAL A 548 15.70 -70.38 10.51
CA VAL A 548 16.18 -71.76 10.30
C VAL A 548 15.43 -72.43 9.13
N SER A 549 14.51 -71.71 8.48
CA SER A 549 13.76 -72.18 7.30
C SER A 549 14.15 -71.47 6.00
N SER A 550 15.42 -71.05 5.88
CA SER A 550 16.05 -70.63 4.63
C SER A 550 17.32 -71.43 4.38
#